data_AF-C3Z2M9-F1
#
_entry.id   AF-C3Z2M9-F1
#
_cell.length_a   1.000
_cell.length_b   1.000
_cell.length_c   1.000
_cell.angle_alpha   90.00
_cell.angle_beta   90.00
_cell.angle_gamma   90.00
#
_symmetry.space_group_name_H-M   'P 1'
#
loop_
_entity.id
_entity.type
_entity.pdbx_description
1 polymer ?
#
loop_
_entity_poly.entity_id
_entity_poly.type
_entity_poly.pdbx_seq_one_letter_code
_entity_poly.pdbx_strand_id
1 'polypeptide(L)'
;VYPQNNHLSCPRVFLYGPTGSGKSHVISSILNTLKLPHALVNCVECYTSRLLYDHILNQVALVTPAPDNDYTNYSRCDNMNDFVKTLRTIIEDRELQEETMYIVLDKAERLREMDMNILPAFLRLGELTGCNVCVVLLTEIVWEKFRAGTGMCEPLVLHFPDYTKDELLEILSSDCPTGYTKDFYMSYVNIVLSVFYMACRNLNEIRHLALLNFPKFCEPIKKEKVS
;
A
#
# COMPACT_ATOMS: atom_id res chain seq x y z
N VAL A 1 9.86 -17.71 18.97
CA VAL A 1 9.82 -16.54 19.88
C VAL A 1 9.23 -15.40 19.09
N TYR A 2 7.94 -15.15 19.24
CA TYR A 2 7.31 -13.98 18.62
C TYR A 2 8.01 -12.73 19.18
N PRO A 3 8.32 -11.71 18.35
CA PRO A 3 8.85 -10.47 18.89
C PRO A 3 7.81 -9.93 19.87
N GLN A 4 8.22 -9.61 21.09
CA GLN A 4 7.34 -8.92 22.02
C GLN A 4 6.93 -7.60 21.36
N ASN A 5 5.62 -7.34 21.22
CA ASN A 5 5.03 -6.18 20.55
C ASN A 5 5.35 -4.82 21.23
N ASN A 6 6.34 -4.77 22.12
CA ASN A 6 6.60 -3.65 23.02
C ASN A 6 7.87 -2.86 22.66
N HIS A 7 8.35 -2.96 21.42
CA HIS A 7 9.36 -2.03 20.91
C HIS A 7 8.65 -0.84 20.28
N LEU A 8 9.02 0.39 20.67
CA LEU A 8 8.65 1.60 19.95
C LEU A 8 8.98 1.40 18.46
N SER A 9 7.96 1.20 17.65
CA SER A 9 8.10 1.14 16.20
C SER A 9 8.60 2.49 15.69
N CYS A 10 9.33 2.49 14.57
CA CYS A 10 9.69 3.75 13.92
C CYS A 10 8.39 4.54 13.65
N PRO A 11 8.24 5.77 14.17
CA PRO A 11 6.94 6.47 14.13
C PRO A 11 6.53 6.89 12.71
N ARG A 12 7.48 6.87 11.77
CA ARG A 12 7.31 7.41 10.42
C ARG A 12 8.24 6.70 9.44
N VAL A 13 7.65 5.96 8.51
CA VAL A 13 8.36 5.20 7.47
C VAL A 13 7.95 5.75 6.11
N PHE A 14 8.91 5.93 5.22
CA PHE A 14 8.69 6.44 3.88
C PHE A 14 9.22 5.43 2.86
N LEU A 15 8.32 4.78 2.15
CA LEU A 15 8.64 3.79 1.13
C LEU A 15 8.48 4.43 -0.25
N TYR A 16 9.55 4.46 -1.02
CA TYR A 16 9.52 4.97 -2.37
C TYR A 16 9.99 3.94 -3.39
N GLY A 17 9.44 4.02 -4.60
CA GLY A 17 9.82 3.16 -5.71
C GLY A 17 8.80 3.20 -6.84
N PRO A 18 9.11 2.70 -8.03
CA PRO A 18 8.24 2.76 -9.20
C PRO A 18 6.90 2.03 -9.02
N THR A 19 5.89 2.38 -9.81
CA THR A 19 4.64 1.61 -9.85
C THR A 19 4.90 0.17 -10.26
N GLY A 20 4.22 -0.77 -9.60
CA GLY A 20 4.40 -2.20 -9.85
C GLY A 20 5.54 -2.85 -9.06
N SER A 21 6.31 -2.12 -8.24
CA SER A 21 7.37 -2.69 -7.39
C SER A 21 6.87 -3.45 -6.14
N GLY A 22 5.55 -3.63 -5.98
CA GLY A 22 4.97 -4.43 -4.89
C GLY A 22 4.84 -3.75 -3.54
N LYS A 23 5.23 -2.46 -3.38
CA LYS A 23 5.13 -1.69 -2.11
C LYS A 23 3.83 -1.93 -1.33
N SER A 24 2.69 -1.56 -1.92
CA SER A 24 1.38 -1.65 -1.28
C SER A 24 1.00 -3.10 -0.95
N HIS A 25 1.36 -4.05 -1.83
CA HIS A 25 1.08 -5.47 -1.63
C HIS A 25 1.89 -6.05 -0.46
N VAL A 26 3.19 -5.76 -0.38
CA VAL A 26 4.07 -6.23 0.70
C VAL A 26 3.61 -5.67 2.04
N ILE A 27 3.35 -4.36 2.13
CA ILE A 27 2.89 -3.72 3.37
C ILE A 27 1.52 -4.27 3.80
N SER A 28 0.55 -4.34 2.88
CA SER A 28 -0.77 -4.91 3.18
C SER A 28 -0.66 -6.38 3.63
N SER A 29 0.18 -7.18 2.97
CA SER A 29 0.40 -8.59 3.34
C SER A 29 1.01 -8.72 4.73
N ILE A 30 2.02 -7.92 5.07
CA ILE A 30 2.65 -7.93 6.40
C ILE A 30 1.64 -7.57 7.48
N LEU A 31 0.93 -6.45 7.32
CA LEU A 31 -0.04 -5.96 8.30
C LEU A 31 -1.18 -6.96 8.53
N ASN A 32 -1.71 -7.55 7.46
CA ASN A 32 -2.77 -8.56 7.53
C ASN A 32 -2.29 -9.88 8.13
N THR A 33 -1.11 -10.37 7.74
CA THR A 33 -0.56 -11.65 8.21
C THR A 33 -0.24 -11.60 9.70
N LEU A 34 0.32 -10.47 10.15
CA LEU A 34 0.62 -10.23 11.56
C LEU A 34 -0.59 -9.74 12.37
N LYS A 35 -1.73 -9.49 11.71
CA LYS A 35 -2.97 -8.96 12.30
C LYS A 35 -2.75 -7.67 13.11
N LEU A 36 -1.87 -6.80 12.62
CA LEU A 36 -1.57 -5.53 13.28
C LEU A 36 -2.73 -4.55 13.06
N PRO A 37 -3.11 -3.74 14.07
CA PRO A 37 -4.16 -2.74 13.89
C PRO A 37 -3.69 -1.67 12.90
N HIS A 38 -4.43 -1.50 11.82
CA HIS A 38 -4.03 -0.59 10.76
C HIS A 38 -5.21 0.02 9.99
N ALA A 39 -4.94 1.17 9.38
CA ALA A 39 -5.72 1.72 8.28
C ALA A 39 -4.82 1.84 7.04
N LEU A 40 -5.37 1.47 5.87
CA LEU A 40 -4.72 1.57 4.58
C LEU A 40 -5.60 2.41 3.66
N VAL A 41 -5.11 3.59 3.31
CA VAL A 41 -5.87 4.60 2.57
C VAL A 41 -5.15 4.99 1.29
N ASN A 42 -5.87 4.98 0.18
CA ASN A 42 -5.38 5.49 -1.10
C ASN A 42 -5.62 6.99 -1.20
N CYS A 43 -4.57 7.80 -1.14
CA CYS A 43 -4.69 9.27 -1.14
C CYS A 43 -5.25 9.84 -2.45
N VAL A 44 -5.34 9.07 -3.54
CA VAL A 44 -6.01 9.52 -4.77
C VAL A 44 -7.54 9.59 -4.60
N GLU A 45 -8.11 8.72 -3.76
CA GLU A 45 -9.55 8.71 -3.48
C GLU A 45 -9.95 9.84 -2.52
N CYS A 46 -8.98 10.37 -1.76
CA CYS A 46 -9.19 11.44 -0.79
C CYS A 46 -8.66 12.77 -1.33
N TYR A 47 -9.45 13.50 -2.12
CA TYR A 47 -9.04 14.80 -2.69
C TYR A 47 -9.21 15.99 -1.73
N THR A 48 -9.73 15.76 -0.52
CA THR A 48 -9.78 16.78 0.56
C THR A 48 -9.25 16.19 1.87
N SER A 49 -8.69 17.05 2.71
CA SER A 49 -8.21 16.69 4.05
C SER A 49 -9.30 16.01 4.88
N ARG A 50 -10.55 16.48 4.78
CA ARG A 50 -11.70 15.88 5.47
C ARG A 50 -11.97 14.44 5.04
N LEU A 51 -12.01 14.16 3.74
CA LEU A 51 -12.21 12.80 3.24
C LEU A 51 -11.09 11.86 3.69
N LEU A 52 -9.85 12.36 3.72
CA LEU A 52 -8.72 11.60 4.23
C LEU A 52 -8.91 11.22 5.69
N TYR A 53 -9.28 12.18 6.54
CA TYR A 53 -9.53 11.93 7.96
C TYR A 53 -10.67 10.95 8.18
N ASP A 54 -11.82 11.18 7.55
CA ASP A 54 -13.00 10.34 7.68
C ASP A 54 -12.69 8.89 7.27
N HIS A 55 -11.96 8.69 6.17
CA HIS A 55 -11.59 7.36 5.70
C HIS A 55 -10.65 6.62 6.66
N ILE A 56 -9.64 7.32 7.21
CA ILE A 56 -8.74 6.74 8.22
C ILE A 56 -9.52 6.38 9.49
N LEU A 57 -10.31 7.31 10.03
CA LEU A 57 -11.06 7.10 11.28
C LEU A 57 -12.06 5.95 11.16
N ASN A 58 -12.78 5.86 10.03
CA ASN A 58 -13.72 4.77 9.77
C ASN A 58 -13.01 3.41 9.77
N GLN A 59 -11.86 3.29 9.08
CA GLN A 59 -11.10 2.03 9.08
C GLN A 59 -10.54 1.69 10.46
N VAL A 60 -9.99 2.66 11.18
CA VAL A 60 -9.45 2.47 12.54
C VAL A 60 -10.54 2.05 13.53
N ALA A 61 -11.74 2.62 13.41
CA ALA A 61 -12.91 2.28 14.22
C ALA A 61 -13.63 1.00 13.75
N LEU A 62 -13.20 0.38 12.64
CA LEU A 62 -13.85 -0.76 12.02
C LEU A 62 -15.31 -0.48 11.63
N VAL A 63 -15.63 0.77 11.29
CA VAL A 63 -16.95 1.22 10.84
C VAL A 63 -16.95 1.34 9.34
N THR A 64 -17.91 0.66 8.70
CA THR A 64 -18.16 0.80 7.26
C THR A 64 -19.49 1.53 7.07
N PRO A 65 -19.51 2.70 6.40
CA PRO A 65 -20.77 3.36 6.03
C PRO A 65 -21.60 2.43 5.13
N ALA A 66 -22.76 2.02 5.62
CA ALA A 66 -23.64 1.03 5.02
C ALA A 66 -25.12 1.46 5.20
N PRO A 67 -26.06 0.89 4.43
CA PRO A 67 -27.49 1.16 4.65
C PRO A 67 -27.91 0.93 6.10
N ASP A 68 -27.31 -0.06 6.76
CA ASP A 68 -27.63 -0.46 8.14
C ASP A 68 -27.24 0.58 9.20
N ASN A 69 -26.36 1.53 8.86
CA ASN A 69 -25.98 2.65 9.73
C ASN A 69 -26.30 4.01 9.10
N ASP A 70 -27.29 4.09 8.20
CA ASP A 70 -27.67 5.31 7.49
C ASP A 70 -26.51 5.97 6.74
N TYR A 71 -25.52 5.18 6.28
CA TYR A 71 -24.28 5.66 5.65
C TYR A 71 -23.51 6.65 6.53
N THR A 72 -23.63 6.53 7.85
CA THR A 72 -22.94 7.42 8.78
C THR A 72 -21.47 7.03 8.94
N ASN A 73 -20.61 8.05 8.99
CA ASN A 73 -19.22 7.88 9.42
C ASN A 73 -19.16 7.65 10.92
N TYR A 74 -18.06 7.08 11.43
CA TYR A 74 -17.83 6.92 12.87
C TYR A 74 -17.98 8.25 13.63
N SER A 75 -17.39 9.32 13.09
CA SER A 75 -17.55 10.66 13.62
C SER A 75 -17.37 11.70 12.52
N ARG A 76 -17.90 12.91 12.73
CA ARG A 76 -17.62 14.04 11.85
C ARG A 76 -16.26 14.64 12.21
N CYS A 77 -15.33 14.67 11.26
CA CYS A 77 -14.00 15.23 11.45
C CYS A 77 -13.73 16.39 10.49
N ASP A 78 -13.81 17.64 10.97
CA ASP A 78 -13.69 18.82 10.11
C ASP A 78 -12.25 19.36 10.01
N ASN A 79 -11.36 19.04 10.97
CA ASN A 79 -9.97 19.52 10.98
C ASN A 79 -9.01 18.53 11.66
N MET A 80 -7.70 18.82 11.59
CA MET A 80 -6.64 17.97 12.17
C MET A 80 -6.74 17.80 13.69
N ASN A 81 -7.19 18.80 14.44
CA ASN A 81 -7.33 18.68 15.90
C ASN A 81 -8.46 17.71 16.26
N ASP A 82 -9.57 17.79 15.53
CA ASP A 82 -10.67 16.85 15.69
C ASP A 82 -10.21 15.43 15.32
N PHE A 83 -9.47 15.28 14.22
CA PHE A 83 -8.89 14.00 13.82
C PHE A 83 -8.02 13.37 14.91
N VAL A 84 -7.08 14.14 15.47
CA VAL A 84 -6.17 13.68 16.53
C VAL A 84 -6.93 13.24 17.78
N LYS A 85 -7.94 14.01 18.21
CA LYS A 85 -8.77 13.67 19.37
C LYS A 85 -9.57 12.40 19.13
N THR A 86 -10.27 12.31 18.00
CA THR A 86 -11.08 11.14 17.66
C THR A 86 -10.21 9.89 17.51
N LEU A 87 -9.06 9.99 16.84
CA LEU A 87 -8.13 8.87 16.69
C LEU A 87 -7.67 8.34 18.05
N ARG A 88 -7.33 9.24 18.97
CA ARG A 88 -6.98 8.87 20.35
C ARG A 88 -8.14 8.16 21.05
N THR A 89 -9.35 8.70 20.97
CA THR A 89 -10.54 8.06 21.57
C THR A 89 -10.76 6.65 21.00
N ILE A 90 -10.63 6.44 19.69
CA ILE A 90 -10.80 5.11 19.09
C ILE A 90 -9.70 4.14 19.60
N ILE A 91 -8.46 4.59 19.72
CA ILE A 91 -7.36 3.78 20.25
C ILE A 91 -7.64 3.38 21.71
N GLU A 92 -8.17 4.30 22.51
CA GLU A 92 -8.53 4.05 23.90
C GLU A 92 -9.73 3.09 24.03
N ASP A 93 -10.80 3.32 23.25
CA ASP A 93 -12.01 2.49 23.24
C ASP A 93 -11.76 1.06 22.76
N ARG A 94 -10.76 0.87 21.90
CA ARG A 94 -10.36 -0.44 21.37
C ARG A 94 -9.28 -1.14 22.18
N GLU A 95 -8.88 -0.57 23.32
CA GLU A 95 -7.82 -1.11 24.20
C GLU A 95 -6.48 -1.33 23.48
N LEU A 96 -6.13 -0.45 22.54
CA LEU A 96 -4.91 -0.54 21.71
C LEU A 96 -3.74 0.29 22.26
N GLN A 97 -3.77 0.71 23.52
CA GLN A 97 -2.75 1.62 24.08
C GLN A 97 -1.35 0.99 24.12
N GLU A 98 -1.28 -0.34 24.25
CA GLU A 98 -0.02 -1.10 24.27
C GLU A 98 0.40 -1.61 22.87
N GLU A 99 -0.39 -1.32 21.83
CA GLU A 99 -0.12 -1.74 20.45
C GLU A 99 0.30 -0.55 19.57
N THR A 100 1.00 -0.83 18.46
CA THR A 100 1.27 0.19 17.44
C THR A 100 0.12 0.26 16.45
N MET A 101 -0.54 1.42 16.34
CA MET A 101 -1.52 1.70 15.29
C MET A 101 -0.80 2.12 14.00
N TYR A 102 -0.98 1.38 12.92
CA TYR A 102 -0.37 1.70 11.62
C TYR A 102 -1.33 2.49 10.73
N ILE A 103 -0.88 3.62 10.19
CA ILE A 103 -1.64 4.40 9.21
C ILE A 103 -0.83 4.44 7.91
N VAL A 104 -1.28 3.66 6.92
CA VAL A 104 -0.66 3.55 5.61
C VAL A 104 -1.35 4.49 4.64
N LEU A 105 -0.58 5.43 4.10
CA LEU A 105 -1.03 6.39 3.09
C LEU A 105 -0.40 6.00 1.75
N ASP A 106 -1.17 5.33 0.90
CA ASP A 106 -0.76 4.96 -0.44
C ASP A 106 -0.89 6.14 -1.41
N LYS A 107 0.03 6.26 -2.37
CA LYS A 107 0.18 7.41 -3.27
C LYS A 107 0.28 8.73 -2.53
N ALA A 108 1.11 8.74 -1.49
CA ALA A 108 1.31 9.86 -0.57
C ALA A 108 1.80 11.15 -1.27
N GLU A 109 2.25 11.09 -2.52
CA GLU A 109 2.55 12.27 -3.33
C GLU A 109 1.40 13.27 -3.42
N ARG A 110 0.15 12.80 -3.28
CA ARG A 110 -1.07 13.62 -3.25
C ARG A 110 -1.18 14.49 -2.01
N LEU A 111 -0.56 14.12 -0.89
CA LEU A 111 -0.56 14.93 0.33
C LEU A 111 0.14 16.28 0.11
N ARG A 112 1.01 16.40 -0.89
CA ARG A 112 1.70 17.65 -1.25
C ARG A 112 0.79 18.64 -1.97
N GLU A 113 -0.32 18.17 -2.52
CA GLU A 113 -1.33 18.99 -3.20
C GLU A 113 -2.44 19.45 -2.23
N MET A 114 -2.47 18.90 -1.00
CA MET A 114 -3.37 19.28 0.08
C MET A 114 -2.85 20.49 0.87
N ASP A 115 -3.54 20.84 1.97
CA ASP A 115 -3.12 21.90 2.87
C ASP A 115 -1.69 21.67 3.39
N MET A 116 -0.89 22.75 3.48
CA MET A 116 0.54 22.67 3.80
C MET A 116 0.86 22.04 5.17
N ASN A 117 -0.11 21.99 6.08
CA ASN A 117 0.04 21.44 7.42
C ASN A 117 -0.23 19.93 7.51
N ILE A 118 -0.82 19.30 6.48
CA ILE A 118 -1.24 17.89 6.50
C ILE A 118 -0.05 16.96 6.68
N LEU A 119 0.90 17.02 5.75
CA LEU A 119 2.09 16.17 5.78
C LEU A 119 2.90 16.35 7.08
N PRO A 120 3.25 17.58 7.53
CA PRO A 120 3.91 17.77 8.82
C PRO A 120 3.15 17.14 10.01
N ALA A 121 1.82 17.28 10.03
CA ALA A 121 0.99 16.75 11.10
C ALA A 121 0.95 15.22 11.10
N PHE A 122 0.83 14.57 9.93
CA PHE A 122 0.89 13.11 9.83
C PHE A 122 2.25 12.57 10.26
N LEU A 123 3.36 13.22 9.89
CA LEU A 123 4.68 12.78 10.34
C LEU A 123 4.78 12.81 11.87
N ARG A 124 4.19 13.83 12.51
CA ARG A 124 4.20 14.02 13.97
C ARG A 124 3.00 13.40 14.68
N LEU A 125 2.24 12.54 14.02
CA LEU A 125 0.94 12.11 14.53
C LEU A 125 1.02 11.41 15.89
N GLY A 126 2.05 10.59 16.12
CA GLY A 126 2.28 9.97 17.44
C GLY A 126 2.55 11.00 18.56
N GLU A 127 3.23 12.11 18.25
CA GLU A 127 3.44 13.21 19.22
C GLU A 127 2.13 13.95 19.50
N LEU A 128 1.30 14.17 18.47
CA LEU A 128 0.05 14.89 18.58
C LEU A 128 -1.02 14.10 19.33
N THR A 129 -1.11 12.79 19.11
CA THR A 129 -2.07 11.92 19.79
C THR A 129 -1.61 11.52 21.18
N GLY A 130 -0.29 11.45 21.41
CA GLY A 130 0.28 10.83 22.61
C GLY A 130 0.14 9.30 22.62
N CYS A 131 -0.16 8.70 21.46
CA CYS A 131 -0.32 7.26 21.28
C CYS A 131 0.80 6.68 20.40
N ASN A 132 0.99 5.37 20.46
CA ASN A 132 1.96 4.66 19.61
C ASN A 132 1.42 4.52 18.17
N VAL A 133 1.58 5.56 17.36
CA VAL A 133 1.12 5.59 15.95
C VAL A 133 2.33 5.56 15.01
N CYS A 134 2.30 4.63 14.05
CA CYS A 134 3.27 4.54 12.97
C CYS A 134 2.63 4.96 11.64
N VAL A 135 3.13 6.06 11.04
CA VAL A 135 2.67 6.50 9.72
C VAL A 135 3.59 5.94 8.64
N VAL A 136 3.02 5.28 7.65
CA VAL A 136 3.73 4.66 6.54
C VAL A 136 3.30 5.35 5.25
N LEU A 137 4.21 6.10 4.63
CA LEU A 137 3.96 6.79 3.37
C LEU A 137 4.47 5.94 2.20
N LEU A 138 3.59 5.58 1.27
CA LEU A 138 3.97 4.88 0.03
C LEU A 138 3.89 5.85 -1.14
N THR A 139 4.94 5.94 -1.94
CA THR A 139 4.97 6.85 -3.09
C THR A 139 5.93 6.40 -4.18
N GLU A 140 5.84 7.00 -5.35
CA GLU A 140 6.88 6.89 -6.39
C GLU A 140 7.97 7.95 -6.26
N ILE A 141 7.73 8.97 -5.43
CA ILE A 141 8.54 10.17 -5.39
C ILE A 141 9.54 10.09 -4.24
N VAL A 142 10.80 10.44 -4.52
CA VAL A 142 11.86 10.52 -3.50
C VAL A 142 11.55 11.56 -2.43
N TRP A 143 12.01 11.30 -1.21
CA TRP A 143 11.69 12.10 -0.03
C TRP A 143 12.10 13.58 -0.15
N GLU A 144 13.18 13.88 -0.87
CA GLU A 144 13.66 15.25 -1.08
C GLU A 144 12.61 16.16 -1.72
N LYS A 145 11.70 15.61 -2.54
CA LYS A 145 10.61 16.35 -3.18
C LYS A 145 9.38 16.54 -2.27
N PHE A 146 9.41 16.02 -1.05
CA PHE A 146 8.41 16.27 0.00
C PHE A 146 8.84 17.36 0.98
N ARG A 147 10.14 17.71 1.02
CA ARG A 147 10.64 18.77 1.90
C ARG A 147 10.12 20.14 1.44
N ALA A 148 9.09 20.63 2.11
CA ALA A 148 8.59 21.99 1.98
C ALA A 148 8.91 22.77 3.26
N GLY A 149 10.05 23.46 3.29
CA GLY A 149 10.45 24.34 4.40
C GLY A 149 11.33 23.70 5.47
N THR A 150 11.63 24.48 6.51
CA THR A 150 12.50 24.08 7.63
C THR A 150 11.69 23.40 8.74
N GLY A 151 12.29 22.40 9.40
CA GLY A 151 11.71 21.76 10.60
C GLY A 151 10.79 20.57 10.34
N MET A 152 10.74 20.05 9.11
CA MET A 152 10.08 18.77 8.82
C MET A 152 10.83 17.62 9.48
N CYS A 153 10.08 16.71 10.08
CA CYS A 153 10.69 15.53 10.69
C CYS A 153 11.03 14.47 9.64
N GLU A 154 12.26 13.99 9.69
CA GLU A 154 12.78 13.01 8.74
C GLU A 154 12.24 11.59 9.02
N PRO A 155 11.63 10.91 8.03
CA PRO A 155 11.22 9.54 8.14
C PRO A 155 12.35 8.54 7.88
N LEU A 156 12.14 7.28 8.28
CA LEU A 156 12.97 6.19 7.81
C LEU A 156 12.66 5.93 6.33
N VAL A 157 13.58 6.30 5.45
CA VAL A 157 13.42 6.16 4.00
C VAL A 157 13.87 4.77 3.55
N LEU A 158 12.98 4.05 2.86
CA LEU A 158 13.22 2.71 2.30
C LEU A 158 12.92 2.70 0.80
N HIS A 159 13.83 2.12 0.02
CA HIS A 159 13.70 2.03 -1.43
C HIS A 159 13.18 0.64 -1.85
N PHE A 160 12.15 0.63 -2.70
CA PHE A 160 11.65 -0.55 -3.39
C PHE A 160 12.07 -0.47 -4.86
N PRO A 161 13.15 -1.14 -5.28
CA PRO A 161 13.66 -1.08 -6.65
C PRO A 161 12.70 -1.74 -7.66
N ASP A 162 12.98 -1.50 -8.94
CA ASP A 162 12.39 -2.31 -10.02
C ASP A 162 12.80 -3.78 -9.88
N TYR A 163 11.88 -4.68 -10.24
CA TYR A 163 12.19 -6.09 -10.34
C TYR A 163 13.14 -6.35 -11.52
N THR A 164 14.13 -7.21 -11.27
CA THR A 164 14.97 -7.80 -12.31
C THR A 164 14.15 -8.73 -13.22
N LYS A 165 14.68 -9.06 -14.40
CA LYS A 165 14.03 -10.00 -15.32
C LYS A 165 13.76 -11.36 -14.66
N ASP A 166 14.71 -11.84 -13.85
CA ASP A 166 14.62 -13.15 -13.21
C ASP A 166 13.56 -13.14 -12.09
N GLU A 167 13.50 -12.07 -11.29
CA GLU A 167 12.43 -11.88 -10.29
C GLU A 167 11.06 -11.78 -10.96
N LEU A 168 10.92 -11.02 -12.05
CA LEU A 168 9.67 -10.95 -12.81
C LEU A 168 9.26 -12.32 -13.35
N LEU A 169 10.22 -13.10 -13.87
CA LEU A 169 9.97 -14.45 -14.35
C LEU A 169 9.44 -15.34 -13.24
N GLU A 170 10.04 -15.31 -12.05
CA GLU A 170 9.60 -16.10 -10.90
C GLU A 170 8.21 -15.69 -10.40
N ILE A 171 7.97 -14.38 -10.24
CA ILE A 171 6.69 -13.83 -9.79
C ILE A 171 5.59 -14.19 -10.78
N LEU A 172 5.78 -13.93 -12.07
CA LEU A 172 4.78 -14.20 -13.10
C LEU A 172 4.56 -15.70 -13.30
N SER A 173 5.60 -16.53 -13.19
CA SER A 173 5.44 -17.99 -13.31
C SER A 173 4.61 -18.61 -12.18
N SER A 174 4.41 -17.88 -11.08
CA SER A 174 3.51 -18.28 -9.99
C SER A 174 2.02 -18.10 -10.36
N ASP A 175 1.72 -17.30 -11.39
CA ASP A 175 0.36 -17.10 -11.93
C ASP A 175 -0.04 -18.19 -12.96
N CYS A 176 0.61 -19.36 -12.92
CA CYS A 176 0.42 -20.45 -13.89
C CYS A 176 -1.05 -20.91 -13.97
N PRO A 177 -1.69 -20.85 -15.16
CA PRO A 177 -3.07 -21.30 -15.33
C PRO A 177 -3.23 -22.81 -15.07
N THR A 178 -4.39 -23.19 -14.54
CA THR A 178 -4.75 -24.60 -14.31
C THR A 178 -4.74 -25.39 -15.62
N GLY A 179 -4.16 -26.59 -15.60
CA GLY A 179 -4.08 -27.48 -16.76
C GLY A 179 -2.80 -27.39 -17.58
N TYR A 180 -1.86 -26.53 -17.17
CA TYR A 180 -0.52 -26.43 -17.76
C TYR A 180 0.56 -26.72 -16.71
N THR A 181 1.74 -27.15 -17.15
CA THR A 181 2.89 -27.33 -16.26
C THR A 181 3.57 -25.99 -16.01
N LYS A 182 4.15 -25.83 -14.82
CA LYS A 182 4.89 -24.61 -14.46
C LYS A 182 6.06 -24.37 -15.43
N ASP A 183 6.76 -25.41 -15.86
CA ASP A 183 7.88 -25.31 -16.80
C ASP A 183 7.44 -24.79 -18.18
N PHE A 184 6.27 -25.24 -18.66
CA PHE A 184 5.69 -24.75 -19.91
C PHE A 184 5.32 -23.27 -19.81
N TYR A 185 4.65 -22.89 -18.72
CA TYR A 185 4.25 -21.51 -18.51
C TYR A 185 5.45 -20.59 -18.29
N MET A 186 6.46 -21.03 -17.53
CA MET A 186 7.71 -20.30 -17.32
C MET A 186 8.46 -20.06 -18.64
N SER A 187 8.48 -21.06 -19.52
CA SER A 187 9.06 -20.91 -20.88
C SER A 187 8.32 -19.84 -21.68
N TYR A 188 6.99 -19.83 -21.63
CA TYR A 188 6.16 -18.79 -22.24
C TYR A 188 6.44 -17.39 -21.64
N VAL A 189 6.45 -17.27 -20.32
CA VAL A 189 6.73 -16.00 -19.63
C VAL A 189 8.12 -15.48 -19.98
N ASN A 190 9.13 -16.33 -20.09
CA ASN A 190 10.47 -15.92 -20.49
C ASN A 190 10.49 -15.35 -21.93
N ILE A 191 9.69 -15.90 -22.85
CA ILE A 191 9.52 -15.34 -24.20
C ILE A 191 8.87 -13.96 -24.11
N VAL A 192 7.79 -13.80 -23.33
CA VAL A 192 7.13 -12.50 -23.12
C VAL A 192 8.13 -11.48 -22.57
N LEU A 193 8.86 -11.84 -21.51
CA LEU A 193 9.86 -10.96 -20.91
C LEU A 193 11.00 -10.63 -21.88
N SER A 194 11.42 -11.55 -22.75
CA SER A 194 12.47 -11.25 -23.74
C SER A 194 12.08 -10.13 -24.71
N VAL A 195 10.78 -9.96 -24.98
CA VAL A 195 10.26 -8.93 -25.90
C VAL A 195 9.91 -7.65 -25.13
N PHE A 196 9.19 -7.76 -24.02
CA PHE A 196 8.58 -6.61 -23.36
C PHE A 196 9.45 -5.97 -22.27
N TYR A 197 10.41 -6.69 -21.67
CA TYR A 197 11.18 -6.19 -20.52
C TYR A 197 11.99 -4.93 -20.81
N MET A 198 12.45 -4.75 -22.06
CA MET A 198 13.16 -3.53 -22.48
C MET A 198 12.23 -2.32 -22.60
N ALA A 199 10.94 -2.54 -22.89
CA ALA A 199 9.95 -1.48 -23.12
C ALA A 199 9.15 -1.15 -21.85
N CYS A 200 8.86 -2.15 -21.02
CA CYS A 200 8.06 -2.02 -19.81
C CYS A 200 8.62 -2.93 -18.70
N ARG A 201 8.78 -2.36 -17.49
CA ARG A 201 9.18 -3.09 -16.27
C ARG A 201 8.07 -3.17 -15.22
N ASN A 202 6.88 -2.64 -15.55
CA ASN A 202 5.73 -2.69 -14.66
C ASN A 202 5.16 -4.10 -14.63
N LEU A 203 5.27 -4.76 -13.47
CA LEU A 203 4.77 -6.11 -13.25
C LEU A 203 3.29 -6.28 -13.67
N ASN A 204 2.44 -5.30 -13.36
CA ASN A 204 1.00 -5.39 -13.64
C ASN A 204 0.70 -5.34 -15.15
N GLU A 205 1.42 -4.50 -15.89
CA GLU A 205 1.28 -4.40 -17.34
C GLU A 205 1.78 -5.68 -18.03
N ILE A 206 2.96 -6.17 -17.63
CA ILE A 206 3.52 -7.41 -18.17
C ILE A 206 2.61 -8.60 -17.85
N ARG A 207 2.09 -8.70 -16.62
CA ARG A 207 1.12 -9.72 -16.22
C ARG A 207 -0.12 -9.68 -17.11
N HIS A 208 -0.68 -8.49 -17.34
CA HIS A 208 -1.83 -8.32 -18.21
C HIS A 208 -1.55 -8.79 -19.65
N LEU A 209 -0.41 -8.37 -20.23
CA LEU A 209 0.02 -8.81 -21.55
C LEU A 209 0.26 -10.32 -21.64
N ALA A 210 0.86 -10.91 -20.60
CA ALA A 210 1.08 -12.35 -20.53
C ALA A 210 -0.26 -13.11 -20.51
N LEU A 211 -1.24 -12.66 -19.73
CA LEU A 211 -2.56 -13.28 -19.67
C LEU A 211 -3.32 -13.15 -21.01
N LEU A 212 -3.27 -11.97 -21.64
CA LEU A 212 -3.96 -11.70 -22.90
C LEU A 212 -3.44 -12.58 -24.06
N ASN A 213 -2.12 -12.81 -24.11
CA ASN A 213 -1.48 -13.51 -25.21
C ASN A 213 -1.35 -15.04 -25.00
N PHE A 214 -1.54 -15.53 -23.76
CA PHE A 214 -1.35 -16.95 -23.46
C PHE A 214 -2.30 -17.89 -24.21
N PRO A 215 -3.60 -17.59 -24.39
CA PRO A 215 -4.49 -18.44 -25.18
C PRO A 215 -4.02 -18.61 -26.63
N LYS A 216 -3.56 -17.51 -27.26
CA LYS A 216 -3.03 -17.52 -28.63
C LYS A 216 -1.74 -18.32 -28.75
N PHE A 217 -0.86 -18.22 -27.75
CA PHE A 217 0.35 -19.02 -27.68
C PHE A 217 0.04 -20.53 -27.63
N CYS A 218 -1.07 -20.93 -26.99
CA CYS A 218 -1.49 -22.32 -26.87
C CYS A 218 -2.22 -22.88 -28.12
N GLU A 219 -2.64 -22.04 -29.07
CA GLU A 219 -3.42 -22.49 -30.24
C GLU A 219 -2.73 -23.57 -31.10
N PRO A 220 -1.43 -23.45 -31.45
CA PRO A 220 -0.75 -24.45 -32.27
C PRO A 220 -0.73 -25.82 -31.59
N ILE A 221 -0.46 -25.85 -30.28
CA ILE A 221 -0.37 -27.08 -29.46
C ILE A 221 -1.73 -27.78 -29.38
N LYS A 222 -2.82 -27.01 -29.34
CA LYS A 222 -4.18 -27.56 -29.35
C LYS A 222 -4.56 -28.14 -30.72
N LYS A 223 -4.11 -27.52 -31.81
CA LYS A 223 -4.36 -28.01 -33.19
C LYS A 223 -3.60 -29.30 -33.48
N GLU A 224 -2.36 -29.43 -33.01
CA GLU A 224 -1.57 -30.66 -33.16
C GLU A 224 -2.10 -31.86 -32.36
N LYS A 225 -2.82 -31.64 -31.25
CA LYS A 225 -3.46 -32.72 -30.47
C LYS A 225 -4.78 -33.24 -31.07
N VAL A 226 -5.32 -32.55 -32.07
CA VAL A 226 -6.60 -32.91 -32.74
C VAL A 226 -6.35 -33.53 -34.13
N SER A 227 -5.07 -33.68 -34.51
CA SER A 227 -4.62 -34.37 -35.73
C SER A 227 -4.05 -35.74 -35.38
#